data_AF-A0AAD8MSH9-F1
#
_entry.id   AF-A0AAD8MSH9-F1
#
_cell.length_a   1.000
_cell.length_b   1.000
_cell.length_c   1.000
_cell.angle_alpha   90.00
_cell.angle_beta   90.00
_cell.angle_gamma   90.00
#
_symmetry.space_group_name_H-M   'P 1'
#
loop_
_entity.id
_entity.type
_entity.pdbx_description
1 polymer ?
#
loop_
_entity_poly.entity_id
_entity_poly.type
_entity_poly.pdbx_seq_one_letter_code
_entity_poly.pdbx_strand_id
1 'polypeptide(L)'
;MKLQALLIVNHKGYCWTRTAERQVSSLRPKYLKAALRQDVGYFDFNMISISKVTTTVSSDSLIIQDVISEKVPMFVMHVATLFGAYVVGFLMLWRLAIVALPFVVLLVISGLIYGRAVMGVARKTREEYNKAGTIVEQAISSIRTVYSFVGESKTITEYCAALQGTVDLGIKQGSAIGLAIGST
;
A
#
# COMPACT_ATOMS: atom_id res chain seq x y z
N MET A 1 25.47 22.41 -15.79
CA MET A 1 25.03 21.05 -15.39
C MET A 1 23.70 21.02 -14.62
N LYS A 2 23.46 21.84 -13.59
CA LYS A 2 22.16 21.82 -12.83
C LYS A 2 20.91 22.08 -13.69
N LEU A 3 20.96 23.00 -14.64
CA LEU A 3 19.80 23.34 -15.50
C LEU A 3 19.41 22.18 -16.45
N GLN A 4 20.39 21.47 -17.02
CA GLN A 4 20.13 20.30 -17.86
C GLN A 4 19.50 19.14 -17.06
N ALA A 5 19.99 18.90 -15.84
CA ALA A 5 19.40 17.88 -14.97
C ALA A 5 17.93 18.20 -14.64
N LEU A 6 17.61 19.47 -14.36
CA LEU A 6 16.25 19.92 -14.08
C LEU A 6 15.32 19.71 -15.28
N LEU A 7 15.77 20.02 -16.50
CA LEU A 7 14.96 19.83 -17.72
C LEU A 7 14.66 18.34 -17.98
N ILE A 8 15.64 17.46 -17.76
CA ILE A 8 15.46 16.02 -17.94
C ILE A 8 14.43 15.47 -16.95
N VAL A 9 14.47 15.90 -15.68
CA VAL A 9 13.49 15.46 -14.66
C VAL A 9 12.08 15.93 -15.01
N ASN A 10 11.92 17.20 -15.39
CA ASN A 10 10.61 17.74 -15.77
C ASN A 10 10.03 17.07 -17.02
N HIS A 11 10.85 16.85 -18.05
CA HIS A 11 10.40 16.19 -19.28
C HIS A 11 10.00 14.73 -19.04
N LYS A 12 10.77 13.99 -18.22
CA LYS A 12 10.44 12.62 -17.83
C LYS A 12 9.12 12.57 -17.05
N GLY A 13 8.96 13.44 -16.06
CA GLY A 13 7.72 13.56 -15.29
C GLY A 13 6.52 13.81 -16.21
N TYR A 14 6.63 14.79 -17.10
CA TYR A 14 5.58 15.13 -18.06
C TYR A 14 5.19 13.95 -18.99
N CYS A 15 6.19 13.27 -19.58
CA CYS A 15 5.96 12.13 -20.46
C CYS A 15 5.23 10.99 -19.73
N TRP A 16 5.61 10.76 -18.49
CA TRP A 16 5.12 9.67 -17.69
C TRP A 16 3.72 9.93 -17.13
N THR A 17 3.45 11.14 -16.61
CA THR A 17 2.10 11.58 -16.23
C THR A 17 1.13 11.52 -17.41
N ARG A 18 1.55 11.99 -18.60
CA ARG A 18 0.73 11.93 -19.81
C ARG A 18 0.40 10.49 -20.22
N THR A 19 1.35 9.56 -20.03
CA THR A 19 1.13 8.14 -20.31
C THR A 19 0.19 7.52 -19.29
N ALA A 20 0.37 7.81 -18.00
CA ALA A 20 -0.50 7.35 -16.92
C ALA A 20 -1.96 7.78 -17.13
N GLU A 21 -2.17 9.06 -17.45
CA GLU A 21 -3.50 9.61 -17.69
C GLU A 21 -4.22 8.91 -18.86
N ARG A 22 -3.50 8.64 -19.95
CA ARG A 22 -4.04 7.88 -21.09
C ARG A 22 -4.42 6.45 -20.72
N GLN A 23 -3.58 5.76 -19.96
CA GLN A 23 -3.83 4.38 -19.53
C GLN A 23 -5.05 4.31 -18.61
N VAL A 24 -5.15 5.23 -17.64
CA VAL A 24 -6.28 5.30 -16.69
C VAL A 24 -7.59 5.66 -17.40
N SER A 25 -7.54 6.59 -18.36
CA SER A 25 -8.70 6.96 -19.18
C SER A 25 -9.23 5.78 -20.02
N SER A 26 -8.33 4.94 -20.55
CA SER A 26 -8.73 3.70 -21.25
C SER A 26 -9.22 2.59 -20.31
N LEU A 27 -8.71 2.55 -19.07
CA LEU A 27 -9.07 1.54 -18.07
C LEU A 27 -10.47 1.78 -17.49
N ARG A 28 -10.84 3.03 -17.21
CA ARG A 28 -12.12 3.41 -16.61
C ARG A 28 -13.36 2.81 -17.31
N PRO A 29 -13.52 2.92 -18.65
CA PRO A 29 -14.67 2.32 -19.33
C PRO A 29 -14.63 0.79 -19.36
N LYS A 30 -13.43 0.17 -19.40
CA LYS A 30 -13.27 -1.29 -19.35
C LYS A 30 -13.66 -1.84 -17.98
N TYR A 31 -13.24 -1.15 -16.92
CA TYR A 31 -13.58 -1.50 -15.54
C TYR A 31 -15.09 -1.37 -15.29
N LEU A 32 -15.71 -0.27 -15.74
CA LEU A 32 -17.16 -0.11 -15.65
C LEU A 32 -17.91 -1.19 -16.44
N LYS A 33 -17.47 -1.52 -17.65
CA LYS A 33 -18.05 -2.60 -18.47
C LYS A 33 -17.91 -3.97 -17.80
N ALA A 34 -16.80 -4.23 -17.11
CA ALA A 34 -16.60 -5.46 -16.35
C ALA A 34 -17.52 -5.51 -15.12
N ALA A 35 -17.62 -4.42 -14.37
CA ALA A 35 -18.52 -4.31 -13.21
C ALA A 35 -20.00 -4.51 -13.59
N LEU A 36 -20.43 -3.98 -14.74
CA LEU A 36 -21.80 -4.15 -15.25
C LEU A 36 -22.10 -5.57 -15.78
N ARG A 37 -21.06 -6.38 -16.05
CA ARG A 37 -21.22 -7.79 -16.49
C ARG A 37 -21.34 -8.78 -15.33
N GLN A 38 -21.23 -8.30 -14.09
CA GLN A 38 -21.24 -9.15 -12.92
C GLN A 38 -22.68 -9.56 -12.55
N ASP A 39 -22.87 -10.81 -12.09
CA ASP A 39 -24.18 -11.33 -11.73
C ASP A 39 -24.84 -10.55 -10.58
N VAL A 40 -26.17 -10.50 -10.59
CA VAL A 40 -26.98 -9.80 -9.57
C VAL A 40 -26.67 -10.30 -8.16
N GLY A 41 -26.37 -11.59 -8.00
CA GLY A 41 -25.98 -12.17 -6.70
C GLY A 41 -24.71 -11.55 -6.10
N TYR A 42 -23.77 -11.05 -6.92
CA TYR A 42 -22.58 -10.35 -6.40
C TYR A 42 -22.92 -9.03 -5.71
N PHE A 43 -23.95 -8.33 -6.21
CA PHE A 43 -24.40 -7.07 -5.61
C PHE A 43 -25.20 -7.30 -4.31
N ASP A 44 -25.89 -8.43 -4.22
CA ASP A 44 -26.68 -8.82 -3.05
C ASP A 44 -25.80 -9.26 -1.86
N PHE A 45 -24.74 -10.04 -2.11
CA PHE A 45 -23.80 -10.48 -1.07
C PHE A 45 -22.87 -9.37 -0.55
N ASN A 46 -22.49 -8.40 -1.39
CA ASN A 46 -21.48 -7.39 -1.02
C ASN A 46 -22.07 -6.02 -0.59
N MET A 47 -23.40 -5.88 -0.46
CA MET A 47 -24.08 -4.60 -0.16
C MET A 47 -23.49 -3.42 -0.96
N ILE A 48 -23.13 -3.64 -2.22
CA ILE A 48 -22.49 -2.59 -3.02
C ILE A 48 -23.61 -1.75 -3.63
N SER A 49 -24.00 -0.70 -2.91
CA SER A 49 -24.84 0.34 -3.49
C SER A 49 -24.18 0.91 -4.75
N ILE A 50 -24.97 1.22 -5.78
CA ILE A 50 -24.48 1.73 -7.08
C ILE A 50 -23.53 2.94 -6.90
N SER A 51 -23.81 3.77 -5.89
CA SER A 51 -22.97 4.89 -5.48
C SER A 51 -21.58 4.47 -4.99
N LYS A 52 -21.48 3.34 -4.27
CA LYS A 52 -20.22 2.74 -3.80
C LYS A 52 -19.39 2.18 -4.94
N VAL A 53 -20.01 1.55 -5.95
CA VAL A 53 -19.28 1.09 -7.16
C VAL A 53 -18.61 2.26 -7.85
N THR A 54 -19.36 3.34 -8.09
CA THR A 54 -18.88 4.50 -8.86
C THR A 54 -17.76 5.24 -8.12
N THR A 55 -17.85 5.36 -6.80
CA THR A 55 -16.80 5.97 -5.96
C THR A 55 -15.57 5.08 -5.88
N THR A 56 -15.71 3.76 -5.76
CA THR A 56 -14.59 2.81 -5.78
C THR A 56 -13.87 2.83 -7.13
N VAL A 57 -14.59 2.79 -8.26
CA VAL A 57 -13.99 2.87 -9.60
C VAL A 57 -13.15 4.14 -9.76
N SER A 58 -13.68 5.27 -9.28
CA SER A 58 -13.01 6.57 -9.37
C SER A 58 -11.78 6.63 -8.47
N SER A 59 -11.90 6.16 -7.23
CA SER A 59 -10.80 6.12 -6.27
C SER A 59 -9.67 5.18 -6.71
N ASP A 60 -10.02 3.97 -7.13
CA ASP A 60 -9.06 2.97 -7.63
C ASP A 60 -8.34 3.49 -8.88
N SER A 61 -9.06 4.16 -9.79
CA SER A 61 -8.47 4.79 -10.98
C SER A 61 -7.42 5.84 -10.62
N LEU A 62 -7.67 6.65 -9.57
CA LEU A 62 -6.72 7.66 -9.09
C LEU A 62 -5.49 7.02 -8.45
N ILE A 63 -5.67 5.96 -7.66
CA ILE A 63 -4.55 5.22 -7.07
C ILE A 63 -3.69 4.60 -8.18
N ILE A 64 -4.31 4.00 -9.20
CA ILE A 64 -3.61 3.45 -10.36
C ILE A 64 -2.86 4.56 -11.12
N GLN A 65 -3.47 5.73 -11.28
CA GLN A 65 -2.82 6.88 -11.89
C GLN A 65 -1.58 7.31 -11.12
N ASP A 66 -1.66 7.39 -9.79
CA ASP A 66 -0.55 7.79 -8.93
C ASP A 66 0.60 6.78 -9.00
N VAL A 67 0.28 5.49 -8.92
CA VAL A 67 1.26 4.40 -9.07
C VAL A 67 1.94 4.47 -10.44
N ILE A 68 1.15 4.58 -11.51
CA ILE A 68 1.67 4.70 -12.87
C ILE A 68 2.21 6.10 -13.13
N SER A 69 2.11 7.13 -12.29
CA SER A 69 2.72 8.44 -12.59
C SER A 69 3.98 8.70 -11.77
N GLU A 70 4.05 8.15 -10.56
CA GLU A 70 5.10 8.49 -9.60
C GLU A 70 5.92 7.26 -9.21
N LYS A 71 5.27 6.15 -8.86
CA LYS A 71 5.96 4.99 -8.27
C LYS A 71 6.73 4.18 -9.30
N VAL A 72 6.18 3.95 -10.48
CA VAL A 72 6.85 3.16 -11.54
C VAL A 72 8.15 3.82 -12.04
N PRO A 73 8.23 5.14 -12.32
CA PRO A 73 9.46 5.81 -12.73
C PRO A 73 10.54 5.73 -11.67
N MET A 74 10.17 5.93 -10.40
CA MET A 74 11.10 5.82 -9.29
C MET A 74 11.68 4.40 -9.21
N PHE A 75 10.83 3.39 -9.34
CA PHE A 75 11.26 2.00 -9.37
C PHE A 75 12.25 1.73 -10.52
N VAL A 76 11.90 2.12 -11.75
CA VAL A 76 12.78 1.95 -12.92
C VAL A 76 14.09 2.71 -12.74
N MET A 77 14.06 3.92 -12.19
CA MET A 77 15.24 4.73 -11.92
C MET A 77 16.17 4.06 -10.91
N HIS A 78 15.63 3.56 -9.79
CA HIS A 78 16.43 2.86 -8.78
C HIS A 78 17.06 1.58 -9.33
N VAL A 79 16.30 0.80 -10.09
CA VAL A 79 16.79 -0.41 -10.74
C VAL A 79 17.90 -0.08 -11.75
N ALA A 80 17.68 0.91 -12.63
CA ALA A 80 18.68 1.34 -13.61
C ALA A 80 19.95 1.90 -12.94
N THR A 81 19.80 2.64 -11.85
CA THR A 81 20.94 3.19 -11.08
C THR A 81 21.74 2.08 -10.41
N LEU A 82 21.05 1.08 -9.85
CA LEU A 82 21.70 -0.08 -9.24
C LEU A 82 22.52 -0.87 -10.27
N PHE A 83 21.93 -1.19 -11.42
CA PHE A 83 22.65 -1.88 -12.49
C PHE A 83 23.78 -1.02 -13.07
N GLY A 84 23.55 0.27 -13.30
CA GLY A 84 24.59 1.18 -13.79
C GLY A 84 25.77 1.30 -12.83
N ALA A 85 25.51 1.45 -11.53
CA ALA A 85 26.55 1.50 -10.50
C ALA A 85 27.31 0.17 -10.41
N TYR A 86 26.61 -0.96 -10.53
CA TYR A 86 27.24 -2.28 -10.53
C TYR A 86 28.19 -2.47 -11.72
N VAL A 87 27.76 -2.13 -12.93
CA VAL A 87 28.57 -2.24 -14.15
C VAL A 87 29.80 -1.34 -14.08
N VAL A 88 29.63 -0.07 -13.70
CA VAL A 88 30.75 0.88 -13.57
C VAL A 88 31.72 0.44 -12.47
N GLY A 89 31.21 -0.06 -11.33
CA GLY A 89 32.04 -0.58 -10.25
C GLY A 89 32.86 -1.81 -10.66
N PHE A 90 32.28 -2.70 -11.46
CA PHE A 90 32.97 -3.88 -11.97
C PHE A 90 34.07 -3.52 -12.98
N LEU A 91 33.84 -2.50 -13.83
CA LEU A 91 34.80 -2.02 -14.81
C LEU A 91 36.00 -1.32 -14.17
N MET A 92 35.82 -0.51 -13.12
CA MET A 92 36.93 0.22 -12.50
C MET A 92 37.80 -0.66 -11.59
N LEU A 93 37.20 -1.48 -10.72
CA LEU A 93 37.95 -2.32 -9.78
C LEU A 93 37.29 -3.70 -9.63
N TRP A 94 37.55 -4.59 -10.58
CA TRP A 94 37.03 -5.96 -10.53
C TRP A 94 37.40 -6.72 -9.24
N ARG A 95 38.59 -6.47 -8.66
CA ARG A 95 39.01 -7.07 -7.38
C ARG A 95 38.20 -6.58 -6.18
N LEU A 96 37.80 -5.30 -6.16
CA LEU A 96 37.00 -4.73 -5.08
C LEU A 96 35.52 -5.12 -5.22
N ALA A 97 35.03 -5.19 -6.46
CA ALA A 97 33.66 -5.60 -6.78
C ALA A 97 33.35 -7.03 -6.33
N ILE A 98 34.28 -7.97 -6.51
CA ILE A 98 34.12 -9.37 -6.06
C ILE A 98 33.96 -9.45 -4.53
N VAL A 99 34.67 -8.61 -3.78
CA VAL A 99 34.57 -8.56 -2.30
C VAL A 99 33.29 -7.85 -1.84
N ALA A 100 32.82 -6.85 -2.58
CA ALA A 100 31.61 -6.09 -2.26
C ALA A 100 30.30 -6.85 -2.58
N LEU A 101 30.34 -7.76 -3.57
CA LEU A 101 29.21 -8.59 -4.01
C LEU A 101 28.47 -9.32 -2.87
N PRO A 102 29.15 -10.08 -1.99
CA PRO A 102 28.48 -10.74 -0.86
C PRO A 102 27.84 -9.75 0.11
N PHE A 103 28.43 -8.56 0.29
CA PHE A 103 27.86 -7.54 1.17
C PHE A 103 26.55 -6.96 0.60
N VAL A 104 26.51 -6.68 -0.70
CA VAL A 104 25.30 -6.22 -1.39
C VAL A 104 24.20 -7.29 -1.32
N VAL A 105 24.54 -8.56 -1.56
CA VAL A 105 23.59 -9.67 -1.48
C VAL A 105 23.03 -9.82 -0.05
N LEU A 106 23.90 -9.73 0.96
CA LEU A 106 23.50 -9.81 2.37
C LEU A 106 22.55 -8.66 2.76
N LEU A 107 22.81 -7.44 2.29
CA LEU A 107 21.92 -6.30 2.49
C LEU A 107 20.56 -6.50 1.83
N VAL A 108 20.53 -6.99 0.59
CA VAL A 108 19.26 -7.26 -0.13
C VAL A 108 18.46 -8.34 0.60
N ILE A 109 19.09 -9.45 1.02
CA ILE A 109 18.43 -10.53 1.75
C ILE A 109 17.87 -10.02 3.08
N SER A 110 18.65 -9.28 3.85
CA SER A 110 18.20 -8.68 5.12
C SER A 110 17.01 -7.73 4.90
N GLY A 111 17.09 -6.87 3.88
CA GLY A 111 16.00 -5.96 3.49
C GLY A 111 14.72 -6.69 3.10
N LEU A 112 14.84 -7.81 2.36
CA LEU A 112 13.69 -8.64 2.00
C LEU A 112 13.06 -9.31 3.22
N ILE A 113 13.86 -9.87 4.14
CA ILE A 113 13.35 -10.49 5.37
C ILE A 113 12.63 -9.46 6.23
N TYR A 114 13.24 -8.29 6.44
CA TYR A 114 12.63 -7.18 7.16
C TYR A 114 11.33 -6.73 6.50
N GLY A 115 11.33 -6.52 5.18
CA GLY A 115 10.14 -6.14 4.43
C GLY A 115 9.01 -7.17 4.55
N ARG A 116 9.32 -8.47 4.49
CA ARG A 116 8.35 -9.56 4.70
C ARG A 116 7.79 -9.56 6.12
N ALA A 117 8.64 -9.34 7.13
CA ALA A 117 8.21 -9.26 8.52
C ALA A 117 7.24 -8.08 8.74
N VAL A 118 7.59 -6.89 8.24
CA VAL A 118 6.74 -5.69 8.34
C VAL A 118 5.40 -5.89 7.63
N MET A 119 5.41 -6.44 6.41
CA MET A 119 4.16 -6.77 5.70
C MET A 119 3.30 -7.79 6.47
N GLY A 120 3.94 -8.77 7.13
CA GLY A 120 3.24 -9.74 7.97
C GLY A 120 2.55 -9.10 9.17
N VAL A 121 3.22 -8.16 9.85
CA VAL A 121 2.62 -7.37 10.95
C VAL A 121 1.48 -6.50 10.42
N ALA A 122 1.69 -5.76 9.34
CA ALA A 122 0.67 -4.91 8.74
C ALA A 122 -0.59 -5.70 8.35
N ARG A 123 -0.43 -6.94 7.84
CA ARG A 123 -1.55 -7.82 7.53
C ARG A 123 -2.35 -8.19 8.77
N LYS A 124 -1.69 -8.60 9.87
CA LYS A 124 -2.34 -8.93 11.14
C LYS A 124 -3.06 -7.72 11.74
N THR A 125 -2.41 -6.55 11.73
CA THR A 125 -3.01 -5.30 12.19
C THR A 125 -4.30 -4.99 11.41
N ARG A 126 -4.29 -5.17 10.08
CA ARG A 126 -5.47 -4.96 9.25
C ARG A 126 -6.58 -5.98 9.51
N GLU A 127 -6.23 -7.22 9.82
CA GLU A 127 -7.19 -8.28 10.17
C GLU A 127 -7.94 -7.98 11.48
N GLU A 128 -7.22 -7.58 12.54
CA GLU A 128 -7.84 -7.17 13.81
C GLU A 128 -8.67 -5.89 13.65
N TYR A 129 -8.20 -4.91 12.85
CA TYR A 129 -9.00 -3.74 12.49
C TYR A 129 -10.30 -4.08 11.76
N ASN A 130 -10.27 -5.05 10.85
CA ASN A 130 -11.46 -5.48 10.14
C ASN A 130 -12.50 -6.09 11.09
N LYS A 131 -12.07 -6.89 12.08
CA LYS A 131 -12.99 -7.44 13.10
C LYS A 131 -13.69 -6.33 13.89
N ALA A 132 -12.92 -5.33 14.35
CA ALA A 132 -13.47 -4.17 15.02
C ALA A 132 -14.44 -3.38 14.11
N GLY A 133 -14.11 -3.25 12.82
CA GLY A 133 -14.97 -2.66 11.79
C GLY A 133 -16.29 -3.42 11.63
N THR A 134 -16.27 -4.75 11.60
CA THR A 134 -17.50 -5.57 11.50
C THR A 134 -18.42 -5.39 12.70
N ILE A 135 -17.88 -5.32 13.92
CA ILE A 135 -18.67 -5.07 15.14
C ILE A 135 -19.38 -3.72 15.04
N VAL A 136 -18.66 -2.68 14.60
CA VAL A 136 -19.22 -1.34 14.41
C VAL A 136 -20.27 -1.33 13.30
N GLU A 137 -20.01 -1.97 12.16
CA GLU A 137 -20.98 -2.09 11.07
C GLU A 137 -22.28 -2.75 11.53
N GLN A 138 -22.19 -3.85 12.30
CA GLN A 138 -23.35 -4.53 12.87
C GLN A 138 -24.13 -3.66 13.86
N ALA A 139 -23.41 -2.97 14.75
CA ALA A 139 -24.01 -2.07 15.72
C ALA A 139 -24.73 -0.89 15.06
N ILE A 140 -24.12 -0.27 14.04
CA ILE A 140 -24.71 0.83 13.28
C ILE A 140 -25.91 0.35 12.46
N SER A 141 -25.78 -0.81 11.80
CA SER A 141 -26.88 -1.40 11.01
C SER A 141 -28.11 -1.68 11.89
N SER A 142 -27.90 -2.08 13.14
CA SER A 142 -28.96 -2.39 14.11
C SER A 142 -29.08 -1.35 15.23
N ILE A 143 -28.83 -0.07 14.93
CA ILE A 143 -28.74 0.99 15.96
C ILE A 143 -30.01 1.11 16.83
N ARG A 144 -31.18 0.90 16.23
CA ARG A 144 -32.47 0.94 16.94
C ARG A 144 -32.55 -0.15 18.02
N THR A 145 -32.03 -1.34 17.72
CA THR A 145 -32.00 -2.48 18.64
C THR A 145 -31.00 -2.25 19.77
N VAL A 146 -29.81 -1.73 19.46
CA VAL A 146 -28.80 -1.41 20.47
C VAL A 146 -29.36 -0.37 21.46
N TYR A 147 -30.04 0.65 20.96
CA TYR A 147 -30.64 1.69 21.78
C TYR A 147 -31.81 1.17 22.63
N SER A 148 -32.71 0.34 22.06
CA SER A 148 -33.86 -0.20 22.78
C SER A 148 -33.48 -1.13 23.93
N PHE A 149 -32.33 -1.82 23.82
CA PHE A 149 -31.81 -2.71 24.86
C PHE A 149 -30.75 -2.04 25.75
N VAL A 150 -30.46 -0.74 25.59
CA VAL A 150 -29.40 -0.02 26.32
C VAL A 150 -28.04 -0.76 26.20
N GLY A 151 -27.78 -1.32 25.02
CA GLY A 151 -26.62 -2.17 24.72
C GLY A 151 -25.33 -1.42 24.34
N GLU A 152 -25.32 -0.09 24.49
CA GLU A 152 -24.20 0.77 24.07
C GLU A 152 -22.89 0.40 24.78
N SER A 153 -22.93 0.23 26.11
CA SER A 153 -21.76 -0.13 26.92
C SER A 153 -21.17 -1.49 26.53
N LYS A 154 -22.02 -2.48 26.23
CA LYS A 154 -21.59 -3.80 25.76
C LYS A 154 -20.87 -3.70 24.42
N THR A 155 -21.46 -2.96 23.47
CA THR A 155 -20.90 -2.77 22.13
C THR A 155 -19.55 -2.05 22.18
N ILE A 156 -19.42 -1.02 23.02
CA ILE A 156 -18.15 -0.31 23.24
C ILE A 156 -17.09 -1.26 23.80
N THR A 157 -17.47 -2.11 24.76
CA THR A 157 -16.53 -3.08 25.38
C THR A 157 -16.04 -4.09 24.35
N GLU A 158 -16.93 -4.63 23.51
CA GLU A 158 -16.57 -5.56 22.42
C GLU A 158 -15.67 -4.90 21.37
N TYR A 159 -15.93 -3.64 21.01
CA TYR A 159 -15.08 -2.87 20.10
C TYR A 159 -13.68 -2.61 20.69
N CYS A 160 -13.61 -2.19 21.96
CA CYS A 160 -12.33 -2.00 22.66
C CYS A 160 -11.54 -3.30 22.75
N ALA A 161 -12.20 -4.43 23.04
CA ALA A 161 -11.55 -5.74 23.08
C ALA A 161 -11.00 -6.15 21.70
N ALA A 162 -11.74 -5.90 20.62
CA ALA A 162 -11.28 -6.18 19.26
C ALA A 162 -10.09 -5.29 18.83
N LEU A 163 -10.03 -4.05 19.30
CA LEU A 163 -8.91 -3.14 19.03
C LEU A 163 -7.65 -3.45 19.84
N GLN A 164 -7.76 -4.13 20.97
CA GLN A 164 -6.63 -4.36 21.87
C GLN A 164 -5.50 -5.15 21.19
N GLY A 165 -5.84 -6.10 20.30
CA GLY A 165 -4.86 -6.82 19.49
C GLY A 165 -4.06 -5.91 18.54
N THR A 166 -4.71 -4.90 17.96
CA THR A 166 -4.05 -3.87 17.14
C THR A 166 -3.10 -3.01 17.98
N VAL A 167 -3.52 -2.62 19.18
CA VAL A 167 -2.72 -1.78 20.09
C VAL A 167 -1.45 -2.52 20.52
N ASP A 168 -1.56 -3.79 20.91
CA ASP A 168 -0.39 -4.60 21.29
C ASP A 168 0.60 -4.81 20.14
N LEU A 169 0.10 -5.08 18.93
CA LEU A 169 0.94 -5.15 17.73
C LEU A 169 1.63 -3.81 17.44
N GLY A 170 0.89 -2.70 17.60
CA GLY A 170 1.40 -1.35 17.43
C GLY A 170 2.48 -0.98 18.46
N ILE A 171 2.29 -1.33 19.73
CA ILE A 171 3.26 -1.10 20.80
C ILE A 171 4.53 -1.91 20.55
N LYS A 172 4.40 -3.19 20.17
CA LYS A 172 5.55 -4.05 19.88
C LYS A 172 6.35 -3.58 18.66
N GLN A 173 5.65 -3.08 17.64
CA GLN A 173 6.30 -2.48 16.47
C GLN A 173 6.94 -1.13 16.83
N GLY A 174 6.25 -0.29 17.59
CA GLY A 174 6.71 1.02 18.02
C GLY A 174 7.94 0.95 18.94
N SER A 175 7.99 -0.03 19.85
CA SER A 175 9.16 -0.25 20.71
C SER A 175 10.37 -0.74 19.92
N ALA A 176 10.17 -1.63 18.94
CA ALA A 176 11.24 -2.09 18.05
C ALA A 176 11.82 -0.94 17.21
N ILE A 177 10.96 -0.06 16.67
CA ILE A 177 11.38 1.12 15.91
C ILE A 177 12.06 2.14 16.84
N GLY A 178 11.49 2.37 18.02
CA GLY A 178 12.05 3.29 19.03
C GLY A 178 13.44 2.86 19.49
N LEU A 179 13.68 1.57 19.70
CA LEU A 179 15.01 1.03 20.02
C LEU A 179 15.99 1.21 18.86
N ALA A 180 15.54 0.98 17.62
CA ALA A 180 16.39 1.10 16.44
C ALA A 180 16.82 2.55 16.15
N ILE A 181 15.91 3.52 16.32
CA ILE A 181 16.18 4.95 16.07
C ILE A 181 16.85 5.61 17.28
N GLY A 182 16.47 5.23 18.51
CA GLY A 182 17.08 5.79 19.73
C GLY A 182 18.51 5.31 20.00
N SER A 183 18.95 4.24 19.32
CA SER A 183 20.31 3.70 19.40
C SER A 183 21.30 4.39 18.44
N THR A 184 20.83 5.19 17.49
CA THR A 184 21.65 5.92 16.50
C THR A 184 21.76 7.39 16.87
#